data_AF-A0A418RLZ2-F1
#
_entry.id   AF-A0A418RLZ2-F1
#
_cell.length_a   1.000
_cell.length_b   1.000
_cell.length_c   1.000
_cell.angle_alpha   90.00
_cell.angle_beta   90.00
_cell.angle_gamma   90.00
#
_symmetry.space_group_name_H-M   'P 1'
#
loop_
_entity.id
_entity.type
_entity.pdbx_description
1 polymer ?
#
loop_
_entity_poly.entity_id
_entity_poly.type
_entity_poly.pdbx_seq_one_letter_code
_entity_poly.pdbx_strand_id
1 'polypeptide(L)' 'MLNIEINNPELEENLKQLYGNNKQSLVTAFADFVQQRKIKQDIGTSISQFDAGEALPLQDVMQALRKKYE' A
#
# COMPACT_ATOMS: atom_id res chain seq x y z
N MET A 1 -3.94 -14.60 8.95
CA MET A 1 -3.43 -15.40 7.81
C MET A 1 -4.26 -15.02 6.60
N LEU A 2 -3.64 -14.46 5.56
CA LEU A 2 -4.30 -14.17 4.28
C LEU A 2 -4.34 -15.48 3.47
N ASN A 3 -5.53 -16.06 3.28
CA ASN A 3 -5.72 -17.15 2.33
C ASN A 3 -5.89 -16.53 0.95
N ILE A 4 -4.87 -16.65 0.11
CA ILE A 4 -4.91 -16.23 -1.29
C ILE A 4 -5.32 -17.47 -2.08
N GLU A 5 -6.54 -17.49 -2.60
CA GLU A 5 -7.03 -18.53 -3.49
C GLU A 5 -6.84 -18.05 -4.93
N ILE A 6 -5.97 -18.72 -5.68
CA ILE A 6 -5.64 -18.35 -7.07
C ILE A 6 -6.53 -19.19 -7.98
N ASN A 7 -7.64 -18.60 -8.41
CA ASN A 7 -8.61 -19.28 -9.29
C ASN A 7 -8.22 -19.21 -10.78
N ASN A 8 -6.94 -18.98 -11.08
CA ASN A 8 -6.40 -18.94 -12.43
C ASN A 8 -5.19 -19.88 -12.55
N PRO A 9 -5.33 -21.03 -13.25
CA PRO A 9 -4.27 -22.03 -13.35
C PRO A 9 -3.03 -21.53 -14.10
N GLU A 10 -3.17 -20.64 -15.07
CA GLU A 10 -2.04 -20.04 -15.81
C GLU A 10 -1.24 -19.10 -14.90
N LEU A 11 -1.92 -18.38 -14.01
CA LEU A 11 -1.28 -17.54 -13.00
C LEU A 11 -0.54 -18.41 -11.96
N GLU A 12 -1.14 -19.52 -11.55
CA GLU A 12 -0.53 -20.45 -10.60
C GLU A 12 0.76 -21.08 -11.16
N GLU A 13 0.75 -21.46 -12.45
CA GLU A 13 1.91 -22.04 -13.11
C GLU A 13 3.06 -21.03 -13.25
N ASN A 14 2.75 -19.79 -13.65
CA ASN A 14 3.72 -18.70 -13.69
C ASN A 14 4.32 -18.38 -12.31
N LEU A 15 3.49 -18.38 -11.26
CA LEU A 15 3.95 -18.13 -9.89
C LEU A 15 4.83 -19.28 -9.37
N LYS A 16 4.51 -20.54 -9.72
CA LYS A 16 5.38 -21.70 -9.44
C LYS A 16 6.70 -21.62 -10.19
N GLN A 17 6.73 -21.12 -11.42
CA GLN A 17 7.99 -20.93 -12.16
C GLN A 17 8.86 -19.82 -11.55
N LEU A 18 8.25 -18.70 -11.15
CA LEU A 18 8.97 -17.54 -10.61
C LEU A 18 9.46 -17.74 -9.17
N TYR A 19 8.64 -18.36 -8.32
CA TYR A 19 8.91 -18.47 -6.87
C TYR A 19 9.13 -19.92 -6.40
N GLY A 20 9.01 -20.91 -7.30
CA GLY A 20 9.16 -22.32 -6.97
C GLY A 20 8.12 -22.80 -5.97
N ASN A 21 8.52 -23.74 -5.10
CA ASN A 21 7.73 -24.17 -3.94
C ASN A 21 7.90 -23.25 -2.71
N ASN A 22 8.61 -22.12 -2.85
CA ASN A 22 8.87 -21.21 -1.73
C ASN A 22 7.69 -20.28 -1.49
N LYS A 23 6.68 -20.81 -0.79
CA LYS A 23 5.48 -20.08 -0.38
C LYS A 23 5.81 -18.80 0.39
N GLN A 24 6.91 -18.77 1.15
CA GLN A 24 7.31 -17.59 1.92
C GLN A 24 7.71 -16.43 1.01
N SER A 25 8.50 -16.70 -0.04
CA SER A 25 8.91 -15.68 -1.02
C SER A 25 7.71 -15.11 -1.78
N LEU A 26 6.73 -15.95 -2.12
CA LEU A 26 5.49 -15.52 -2.77
C LEU A 26 4.65 -14.60 -1.86
N VAL A 27 4.53 -14.95 -0.57
CA VAL A 27 3.84 -14.09 0.41
C VAL A 27 4.55 -12.76 0.60
N THR A 28 5.88 -12.74 0.65
CA THR A 28 6.67 -11.51 0.74
C THR A 28 6.46 -10.63 -0.50
N ALA A 29 6.58 -11.19 -1.70
CA ALA A 29 6.38 -10.43 -2.94
C ALA A 29 4.96 -9.87 -3.06
N PHE A 30 3.95 -10.62 -2.61
CA PHE A 30 2.58 -10.14 -2.57
C PHE A 30 2.39 -9.00 -1.55
N ALA A 31 2.98 -9.12 -0.36
CA ALA A 31 2.95 -8.07 0.65
C ALA A 31 3.60 -6.79 0.14
N ASP A 32 4.76 -6.92 -0.53
CA ASP A 32 5.47 -5.79 -1.14
C ASP A 32 4.63 -5.13 -2.25
N PHE A 33 3.99 -5.93 -3.11
CA PHE A 33 3.08 -5.42 -4.15
C PHE A 33 1.90 -4.64 -3.54
N VAL A 34 1.26 -5.18 -2.51
CA VAL A 34 0.15 -4.50 -1.81
C VAL A 34 0.63 -3.20 -1.18
N GLN A 35 1.80 -3.20 -0.55
CA GLN A 35 2.39 -2.01 0.06
C GLN A 35 2.68 -0.94 -1.01
N GLN A 36 3.30 -1.32 -2.13
CA GLN A 36 3.56 -0.39 -3.24
C GLN A 36 2.28 0.18 -3.86
N ARG A 37 1.23 -0.65 -4.01
CA ARG A 37 -0.09 -0.20 -4.48
C ARG A 37 -0.72 0.82 -3.54
N LYS A 38 -0.66 0.56 -2.22
CA LYS A 38 -1.15 1.51 -1.20
C LYS A 38 -0.39 2.84 -1.27
N ILE A 39 0.94 2.80 -1.31
CA ILE A 39 1.76 4.01 -1.43
C ILE A 39 1.36 4.82 -2.67
N LYS A 40 1.19 4.17 -3.83
CA LYS A 40 0.74 4.86 -5.06
C LYS A 40 -0.65 5.50 -4.90
N GLN A 41 -1.58 4.80 -4.25
CA GLN A 41 -2.93 5.30 -4.00
C GLN A 41 -2.93 6.48 -3.02
N ASP A 42 -2.13 6.38 -1.96
CA ASP A 42 -1.98 7.45 -0.96
C ASP A 42 -1.37 8.70 -1.59
N ILE A 43 -0.31 8.55 -2.40
CA ILE A 43 0.28 9.66 -3.16
C ILE A 43 -0.76 10.29 -4.11
N GLY A 44 -1.52 9.48 -4.85
CA GLY A 44 -2.58 9.99 -5.73
C GLY A 44 -3.67 10.75 -4.98
N THR A 45 -4.00 10.30 -3.77
CA THR A 45 -4.96 10.97 -2.89
C THR A 45 -4.40 12.30 -2.40
N SER A 46 -3.14 12.34 -1.94
CA SER A 46 -2.49 13.57 -1.50
C SER A 46 -2.37 14.61 -2.62
N ILE A 47 -2.08 14.19 -3.85
CA ILE A 47 -2.06 15.09 -5.02
C ILE A 47 -3.47 15.66 -5.26
N SER A 48 -4.51 14.81 -5.25
CA SER A 48 -5.89 15.25 -5.47
C SER A 48 -6.35 16.24 -4.39
N GLN A 49 -6.00 15.99 -3.13
CA GLN A 49 -6.29 16.89 -2.00
C GLN A 49 -5.54 18.21 -2.12
N PHE A 50 -4.28 18.17 -2.57
CA PHE A 50 -3.50 19.37 -2.85
C PHE A 50 -4.13 20.21 -3.96
N ASP A 51 -4.49 19.58 -5.08
CA ASP A 51 -5.13 20.24 -6.22
C ASP A 51 -6.51 20.81 -5.87
N ALA A 52 -7.25 20.15 -4.96
CA ALA A 52 -8.51 20.62 -4.42
C ALA A 52 -8.37 21.78 -3.40
N GLY A 53 -7.14 22.18 -3.04
CA GLY A 53 -6.89 23.21 -2.04
C GLY A 53 -7.12 22.75 -0.59
N GLU A 54 -7.23 21.44 -0.36
CA GLU A 54 -7.41 20.82 0.96
C GLU A 54 -6.08 20.65 1.71
N ALA A 55 -4.97 21.12 1.14
CA ALA A 55 -3.67 21.10 1.79
C ALA A 55 -3.67 22.00 3.04
N LEU A 56 -3.37 21.41 4.19
CA LEU A 56 -3.26 22.13 5.45
C LEU A 56 -1.88 22.79 5.59
N PRO A 57 -1.80 24.08 5.96
CA PRO A 57 -0.54 24.73 6.30
C PRO A 57 0.14 24.03 7.48
N LEU A 58 1.46 23.83 7.37
CA LEU A 58 2.24 23.13 8.40
C LEU A 58 2.12 23.78 9.80
N GLN A 59 2.03 25.11 9.87
CA GLN A 59 1.86 25.84 11.13
C GLN A 59 0.54 25.47 11.82
N ASP A 60 -0.55 25.34 11.07
CA ASP A 60 -1.88 25.01 11.60
C ASP A 60 -1.92 23.57 12.13
N VAL A 61 -1.29 22.65 11.40
CA VAL A 61 -1.15 21.24 11.82
C VAL A 61 -0.34 21.14 13.12
N MET A 62 0.79 21.85 13.20
CA MET A 62 1.66 21.82 14.38
C MET A 62 0.99 22.45 15.60
N GLN A 63 0.22 23.52 15.41
CA GLN A 63 -0.53 24.14 16.50
C GLN A 63 -1.65 23.23 17.01
N ALA A 64 -2.39 22.56 16.10
CA ALA A 64 -3.42 21.60 16.46
C ALA A 64 -2.87 20.38 17.21
N LEU A 65 -1.70 19.87 16.81
CA LEU A 65 -1.04 18.76 17.49
C LEU A 65 -0.60 19.15 18.91
N ARG A 66 0.05 20.30 19.09
CA ARG A 66 0.42 20.79 20.42
C ARG A 66 -0.79 20.91 21.33
N LYS A 67 -1.87 21.58 20.87
CA LYS A 67 -3.11 21.74 21.65
C LYS A 67 -3.78 20.42 22.06
N LYS A 68 -3.56 19.33 21.32
CA LYS A 68 -4.18 18.03 21.58
C LYS A 68 -3.40 17.18 22.58
N TYR A 69 -2.08 17.37 22.67
CA TYR A 69 -1.18 16.49 23.42
C TYR A 69 -0.38 17.20 24.52
N GLU A 70 -0.34 18.52 24.53
CA GLU A 70 0.15 19.37 25.62
C GLU A 70 -1.03 19.92 26.44
#